data_AF-A0A6G7B8F9-F1
#
_entry.id   AF-A0A6G7B8F9-F1
#
_cell.length_a   1.000
_cell.length_b   1.000
_cell.length_c   1.000
_cell.angle_alpha   90.00
_cell.angle_beta   90.00
_cell.angle_gamma   90.00
#
_symmetry.space_group_name_H-M   'P 1'
#
loop_
_entity.id
_entity.type
_entity.pdbx_description
1 polymer ?
#
loop_
_entity_poly.entity_id
_entity_poly.type
_entity_poly.pdbx_seq_one_letter_code
_entity_poly.pdbx_strand_id
1 'polypeptide(L)'
;MIFKKVKISAYKVLMQALLVGLLVGIVVGIFRFGIEKMSALWLKLFELTHDNPYWFVVVIVGLILTGVIAGYFVHQQAHVGGSGIPEVKLQLQGKLDIPWWPILWRKLLGGIMVISTGIFLGPEGPSLQLGSTIGQGVGEKFKQSKTNSRILLATGAASGLAAAFGAPLSGVMFVLEEVFHNFSSRVWMNALAGAIAADFVVSNVFGQKAVLAIPYKHTFPVNLYWQLVILGVILGLLGQLYKHSLFSFKKIYTHITWIPRWLHGLIPLLMVIPIAYYLPAITGPGHRLIFSLSGFITKSGWNIVLLLISFYILRIVFSIFSYDSGLPSGIFLPILAMGAVIGASYGMLMVNLHLMPAHLVVNLIIFSMAGYFAVIIRAPFTAIILITEMVGSLLHLMPLAVVAFVGLIIDNLMDGKPIYGMLAANMQLDDMTQDESGHEDQITVPVYEGSSMIDKSISQISWPKNTLVKLIKRGSRDIIPNGKTKIVAGDALILVIDEGQRATVYDEMTKLQGFK
;
A
#
# COMPACT_ATOMS: atom_id res chain seq x y z
N MET A 1 19.44 -37.16 6.56
CA MET A 1 19.38 -36.26 7.75
C MET A 1 19.17 -34.77 7.39
N ILE A 2 19.82 -34.25 6.33
CA ILE A 2 19.73 -32.84 5.90
C ILE A 2 18.31 -32.43 5.47
N PHE A 3 17.63 -33.23 4.64
CA PHE A 3 16.24 -32.96 4.23
C PHE A 3 15.24 -32.87 5.40
N LYS A 4 15.46 -33.64 6.48
CA LYS A 4 14.62 -33.62 7.69
C LYS A 4 14.82 -32.29 8.44
N LYS A 5 16.06 -31.79 8.55
CA LYS A 5 16.37 -30.48 9.15
C LYS A 5 15.79 -29.31 8.35
N VAL A 6 15.83 -29.36 7.02
CA VAL A 6 15.25 -28.31 6.14
C VAL A 6 13.73 -28.23 6.27
N LYS A 7 13.03 -29.38 6.31
CA LYS A 7 11.56 -29.41 6.54
C LYS A 7 11.20 -28.87 7.92
N ILE A 8 11.92 -29.26 8.97
CA ILE A 8 11.69 -28.77 10.34
C ILE A 8 11.88 -27.24 10.42
N SER A 9 12.89 -26.69 9.74
CA SER A 9 13.10 -25.24 9.68
C SER A 9 11.93 -24.52 8.99
N ALA A 10 11.39 -25.08 7.90
CA ALA A 10 10.24 -24.47 7.21
C ALA A 10 8.98 -24.42 8.10
N TYR A 11 8.66 -25.50 8.83
CA TYR A 11 7.52 -25.51 9.75
C TYR A 11 7.70 -24.56 10.94
N LYS A 12 8.93 -24.40 11.44
CA LYS A 12 9.22 -23.42 12.50
C LYS A 12 8.91 -21.99 12.06
N VAL A 13 9.34 -21.60 10.86
CA VAL A 13 9.04 -20.26 10.32
C VAL A 13 7.53 -20.10 10.10
N LEU A 14 6.83 -21.14 9.66
CA LEU A 14 5.37 -21.09 9.51
C LEU A 14 4.64 -20.86 10.84
N MET A 15 5.07 -21.51 11.92
CA MET A 15 4.52 -21.26 13.26
C MET A 15 4.83 -19.83 13.74
N GLN A 16 6.03 -19.33 13.46
CA GLN A 16 6.37 -17.93 13.75
C GLN A 16 5.55 -16.95 12.91
N ALA A 17 5.25 -17.28 11.64
CA ALA A 17 4.39 -16.48 10.77
C ALA A 17 2.95 -16.39 11.31
N LEU A 18 2.41 -17.49 11.83
CA LEU A 18 1.12 -17.48 12.54
C LEU A 18 1.17 -16.60 13.80
N LEU A 19 2.23 -16.71 14.60
CA LEU A 19 2.42 -15.86 15.77
C LEU A 19 2.50 -14.37 15.40
N VAL A 20 3.23 -14.03 14.34
CA VAL A 20 3.28 -12.67 13.77
C VAL A 20 1.86 -12.24 13.43
N GLY A 21 1.11 -13.02 12.65
CA GLY A 21 -0.26 -12.69 12.28
C GLY A 21 -1.16 -12.40 13.48
N LEU A 22 -1.12 -13.23 14.52
CA LEU A 22 -1.92 -13.02 15.74
C LEU A 22 -1.55 -11.71 16.45
N LEU A 23 -0.26 -11.44 16.63
CA LEU A 23 0.22 -10.20 17.27
C LEU A 23 -0.13 -8.96 16.44
N VAL A 24 0.02 -9.05 15.12
CA VAL A 24 -0.35 -7.98 14.19
C VAL A 24 -1.85 -7.72 14.23
N GLY A 25 -2.69 -8.76 14.26
CA GLY A 25 -4.13 -8.63 14.40
C GLY A 25 -4.54 -7.89 15.67
N ILE A 26 -3.86 -8.14 16.79
CA ILE A 26 -4.10 -7.41 18.05
C ILE A 26 -3.70 -5.94 17.90
N VAL A 27 -2.48 -5.67 17.45
CA VAL A 27 -1.95 -4.30 17.37
C VAL A 27 -2.70 -3.44 16.35
N VAL A 28 -2.94 -3.98 15.16
CA VAL A 28 -3.70 -3.29 14.10
C VAL A 28 -5.19 -3.21 14.46
N GLY A 29 -5.73 -4.19 15.18
CA GLY A 29 -7.08 -4.10 15.76
C GLY A 29 -7.22 -2.92 16.73
N ILE A 30 -6.28 -2.77 17.67
CA ILE A 30 -6.20 -1.60 18.58
C ILE A 30 -6.04 -0.31 17.78
N PHE A 31 -5.18 -0.30 16.76
CA PHE A 31 -4.95 0.85 15.89
C PHE A 31 -6.24 1.33 15.23
N ARG A 32 -6.97 0.42 14.57
CA ARG A 32 -8.24 0.72 13.90
C ARG A 32 -9.32 1.14 14.88
N PHE A 33 -9.44 0.44 16.01
CA PHE A 33 -10.41 0.78 17.05
C PHE A 33 -10.14 2.18 17.62
N GLY A 34 -8.88 2.53 17.89
CA GLY A 34 -8.47 3.85 18.34
C GLY A 34 -8.83 4.94 17.34
N ILE A 35 -8.55 4.72 16.05
CA ILE A 35 -8.92 5.65 14.97
C ILE A 35 -10.44 5.85 14.91
N GLU A 36 -11.23 4.77 14.98
CA GLU A 36 -12.69 4.84 14.95
C GLU A 36 -13.24 5.70 16.11
N LYS A 37 -12.83 5.39 17.36
CA LYS A 37 -13.31 6.11 18.54
C LYS A 37 -12.87 7.56 18.57
N MET A 38 -11.61 7.85 18.23
CA MET A 38 -11.14 9.24 18.16
C MET A 38 -11.77 10.00 17.00
N SER A 39 -12.03 9.36 15.84
CA SER A 39 -12.69 10.04 14.72
C SER A 39 -14.14 10.39 15.06
N ALA A 40 -14.85 9.50 15.76
CA ALA A 40 -16.19 9.79 16.28
C ALA A 40 -16.18 10.97 17.28
N LEU A 41 -15.16 11.04 18.15
CA LEU A 41 -14.98 12.18 19.06
C LEU A 41 -14.76 13.48 18.29
N TRP A 42 -13.89 13.49 17.28
CA TRP A 42 -13.65 14.66 16.44
C TRP A 42 -14.92 15.14 15.74
N LEU A 43 -15.69 14.22 15.14
CA LEU A 43 -16.96 14.55 14.49
C LEU A 43 -17.95 15.17 15.49
N LYS A 44 -18.08 14.59 16.68
CA LYS A 44 -18.92 15.15 17.74
C LYS A 44 -18.48 16.56 18.17
N LEU A 45 -17.17 16.82 18.25
CA LEU A 45 -16.66 18.16 18.55
C LEU A 45 -17.02 19.16 17.46
N PHE A 46 -16.93 18.79 16.18
CA PHE A 46 -17.37 19.63 15.06
C PHE A 46 -18.90 19.83 15.02
N GLU A 47 -19.69 18.86 15.48
CA GLU A 47 -21.14 19.05 15.65
C GLU A 47 -21.41 20.13 16.72
N LEU A 48 -20.73 20.05 17.87
CA LEU A 48 -20.88 21.03 18.95
C LEU A 48 -20.44 22.45 18.55
N THR A 49 -19.55 22.60 17.56
CA THR A 49 -19.19 23.94 17.04
C THR A 49 -20.32 24.61 16.28
N HIS A 50 -21.30 23.86 15.77
CA HIS A 50 -22.48 24.45 15.12
C HIS A 50 -23.42 25.09 16.15
N ASP A 51 -23.53 24.50 17.34
CA ASP A 51 -24.37 25.02 18.42
C ASP A 51 -23.67 26.14 19.19
N ASN A 52 -22.37 26.00 19.44
CA ASN A 52 -21.61 26.97 20.22
C ASN A 52 -20.18 27.18 19.64
N PRO A 53 -19.89 28.38 19.09
CA PRO A 53 -18.59 28.69 18.50
C PRO A 53 -17.38 28.55 19.44
N TYR A 54 -17.55 28.58 20.77
CA TYR A 54 -16.44 28.38 21.70
C TYR A 54 -15.75 27.01 21.55
N TRP A 55 -16.47 26.00 21.05
CA TRP A 55 -15.88 24.69 20.77
C TRP A 55 -14.82 24.72 19.67
N PHE A 56 -14.77 25.76 18.82
CA PHE A 56 -13.69 25.92 17.84
C PHE A 56 -12.32 26.05 18.52
N VAL A 57 -12.26 26.67 19.70
CA VAL A 57 -11.01 26.77 20.46
C VAL A 57 -10.53 25.37 20.86
N VAL A 58 -11.43 24.51 21.33
CA VAL A 58 -11.10 23.12 21.71
C VAL A 58 -10.62 22.33 20.50
N VAL A 59 -11.31 22.47 19.35
CA VAL A 59 -10.92 21.80 18.10
C VAL A 59 -9.54 22.26 17.64
N ILE A 60 -9.30 23.57 17.56
CA ILE A 60 -8.01 24.13 17.10
C ILE A 60 -6.87 23.71 18.04
N VAL A 61 -7.06 23.83 19.36
CA VAL A 61 -6.04 23.43 20.34
C VAL A 61 -5.76 21.92 20.24
N GLY A 62 -6.79 21.10 20.11
CA GLY A 62 -6.63 19.65 19.95
C GLY A 62 -5.87 19.27 18.68
N LEU A 63 -6.11 19.96 17.56
CA LEU A 63 -5.42 19.72 16.29
C LEU A 63 -3.96 20.17 16.36
N ILE A 64 -3.68 21.30 17.02
CA ILE A 64 -2.32 21.78 17.25
C ILE A 64 -1.55 20.78 18.12
N LEU A 65 -2.12 20.35 19.24
CA LEU A 65 -1.51 19.34 20.11
C LEU A 65 -1.22 18.05 19.35
N THR A 66 -2.16 17.60 18.52
CA THR A 66 -2.00 16.43 17.65
C THR A 66 -0.83 16.59 16.69
N GLY A 67 -0.76 17.73 15.98
CA GLY A 67 0.32 18.01 15.04
C GLY A 67 1.68 18.13 15.70
N VAL A 68 1.77 18.75 16.88
CA VAL A 68 3.03 18.88 17.64
C VAL A 68 3.51 17.53 18.14
N ILE A 69 2.63 16.71 18.74
CA ILE A 69 3.00 15.40 19.28
C ILE A 69 3.41 14.45 18.16
N ALA A 70 2.61 14.37 17.09
CA ALA A 70 2.93 13.51 15.94
C ALA A 70 4.20 14.00 15.22
N GLY A 71 4.35 15.30 15.05
CA GLY A 71 5.57 15.92 14.53
C GLY A 71 6.81 15.58 15.34
N TYR A 72 6.70 15.62 16.67
CA TYR A 72 7.80 15.26 17.58
C TYR A 72 8.18 13.77 17.47
N PHE A 73 7.21 12.87 17.25
CA PHE A 73 7.50 11.46 16.98
C PHE A 73 8.29 11.27 15.68
N VAL A 74 7.90 11.98 14.62
CA VAL A 74 8.62 11.96 13.33
C VAL A 74 10.00 12.58 13.46
N HIS A 75 10.15 13.65 14.25
CA HIS A 75 11.45 14.27 14.52
C HIS A 75 12.43 13.30 15.20
N GLN A 76 11.97 12.52 16.18
CA GLN A 76 12.81 11.53 16.86
C GLN A 76 13.14 10.31 16.00
N GLN A 77 12.24 9.93 15.10
CA GLN A 77 12.34 8.75 14.26
C GLN A 77 11.72 9.07 12.90
N ALA A 78 12.54 9.52 11.93
CA ALA A 78 12.07 10.00 10.64
C ALA A 78 11.17 8.98 9.89
N HIS A 79 11.50 7.70 9.99
CA HIS A 79 10.78 6.58 9.36
C HIS A 79 9.42 6.26 10.00
N VAL A 80 9.00 6.99 11.04
CA VAL A 80 7.62 6.99 11.54
C VAL A 80 6.72 7.81 10.60
N GLY A 81 7.26 8.80 9.89
CA GLY A 81 6.48 9.64 8.99
C GLY A 81 5.89 8.90 7.79
N GLY A 82 4.96 9.54 7.11
CA GLY A 82 4.39 9.06 5.84
C GLY A 82 3.82 7.64 5.88
N SER A 83 3.86 6.96 4.73
CA SER A 83 3.14 5.69 4.52
C SER A 83 3.76 4.49 5.22
N GLY A 84 5.08 4.37 5.36
CA GLY A 84 5.71 3.14 5.84
C GLY A 84 5.91 2.03 4.80
N ILE A 85 5.20 2.07 3.66
CA ILE A 85 5.35 1.08 2.58
C ILE A 85 6.72 1.19 1.89
N PRO A 86 7.20 2.38 1.51
CA PRO A 86 8.53 2.50 0.92
C PRO A 86 9.65 2.05 1.88
N GLU A 87 9.51 2.32 3.18
CA GLU A 87 10.45 1.87 4.22
C GLU A 87 10.53 0.35 4.26
N VAL A 88 9.39 -0.33 4.31
CA VAL A 88 9.33 -1.81 4.32
C VAL A 88 9.90 -2.40 3.03
N LYS A 89 9.65 -1.76 1.87
CA LYS A 89 10.24 -2.15 0.58
C LYS A 89 11.77 -2.07 0.63
N LEU A 90 12.32 -0.96 1.13
CA LEU A 90 13.76 -0.76 1.28
C LEU A 90 14.39 -1.73 2.29
N GLN A 91 13.71 -2.03 3.40
CA GLN A 91 14.16 -3.06 4.36
C GLN A 91 14.26 -4.45 3.73
N LEU A 92 13.26 -4.85 2.91
CA LEU A 92 13.29 -6.15 2.21
C LEU A 92 14.39 -6.22 1.15
N GLN A 93 14.72 -5.08 0.53
CA GLN A 93 15.85 -4.94 -0.39
C GLN A 93 17.21 -4.92 0.33
N GLY A 94 17.23 -4.74 1.65
CA GLY A 94 18.47 -4.59 2.43
C GLY A 94 19.11 -3.22 2.27
N LYS A 95 18.34 -2.21 1.85
CA LYS A 95 18.78 -0.82 1.65
C LYS A 95 18.51 0.10 2.85
N LEU A 96 17.75 -0.41 3.82
CA LEU A 96 17.34 0.34 5.01
C LEU A 96 17.30 -0.62 6.20
N ASP A 97 17.87 -0.20 7.33
CA ASP A 97 17.69 -0.87 8.61
C ASP A 97 17.10 0.14 9.61
N ILE A 98 16.06 -0.27 10.34
CA ILE A 98 15.35 0.59 11.28
C ILE A 98 14.99 -0.19 12.55
N PRO A 99 15.05 0.45 13.73
CA PRO A 99 14.76 -0.21 14.99
C PRO A 99 13.25 -0.47 15.13
N TRP A 100 12.85 -1.73 15.25
CA TRP A 100 11.42 -2.10 15.20
C TRP A 100 10.58 -1.49 16.33
N TRP A 101 11.08 -1.48 17.57
CA TRP A 101 10.30 -1.04 18.74
C TRP A 101 10.01 0.47 18.74
N PRO A 102 11.01 1.36 18.57
CA PRO A 102 10.80 2.80 18.42
C PRO A 102 9.78 3.19 17.34
N ILE A 103 9.78 2.47 16.21
CA ILE A 103 8.87 2.71 15.10
C ILE A 103 7.47 2.22 15.45
N LEU A 104 7.34 1.01 16.02
CA LEU A 104 6.06 0.39 16.36
C LEU A 104 5.17 1.31 17.22
N TRP A 105 5.64 1.72 18.40
CA TRP A 105 4.79 2.46 19.32
C TRP A 105 4.52 3.90 18.86
N ARG A 106 5.50 4.56 18.21
CA ARG A 106 5.34 5.92 17.68
C ARG A 106 4.38 5.94 16.49
N LYS A 107 4.47 4.96 15.58
CA LYS A 107 3.56 4.83 14.44
C LYS A 107 2.14 4.51 14.89
N LEU A 108 1.99 3.65 15.91
CA LEU A 108 0.70 3.30 16.49
C LEU A 108 0.01 4.54 17.07
N LEU A 109 0.65 5.23 18.01
CA LEU A 109 0.07 6.40 18.67
C LEU A 109 -0.08 7.59 17.71
N GLY A 110 0.98 7.92 16.97
CA GLY A 110 0.97 9.02 16.02
C GLY A 110 -0.07 8.83 14.92
N GLY A 111 -0.21 7.62 14.38
CA GLY A 111 -1.21 7.31 13.37
C GLY A 111 -2.65 7.41 13.91
N ILE A 112 -2.92 6.95 15.13
CA ILE A 112 -4.25 7.09 15.76
C ILE A 112 -4.62 8.57 15.88
N MET A 113 -3.70 9.37 16.42
CA MET A 113 -3.93 10.80 16.65
C MET A 113 -4.14 11.53 15.32
N VAL A 114 -3.27 11.31 14.33
CA VAL A 114 -3.32 12.02 13.04
C VAL A 114 -4.52 11.61 12.20
N ILE A 115 -4.73 10.31 11.97
CA ILE A 115 -5.76 9.84 11.02
C ILE A 115 -7.16 10.13 11.54
N SER A 116 -7.35 10.10 12.87
CA SER A 116 -8.65 10.38 13.49
C SER A 116 -9.13 11.82 13.29
N THR A 117 -8.23 12.79 13.06
CA THR A 117 -8.57 14.20 12.82
C THR A 117 -9.43 14.46 11.58
N GLY A 118 -9.55 13.47 10.69
CA GLY A 118 -10.22 13.65 9.39
C GLY A 118 -9.31 14.17 8.29
N ILE A 119 -7.99 14.13 8.49
CA ILE A 119 -7.01 14.35 7.42
C ILE A 119 -7.24 13.38 6.24
N PHE A 120 -6.88 13.79 5.02
CA PHE A 120 -7.24 13.08 3.77
C PHE A 120 -6.32 11.87 3.50
N LEU A 121 -5.98 11.12 4.56
CA LEU A 121 -5.06 10.00 4.56
C LEU A 121 -5.63 8.83 5.37
N GLY A 122 -5.08 7.64 5.16
CA GLY A 122 -5.61 6.36 5.63
C GLY A 122 -4.66 5.57 6.55
N PRO A 123 -5.19 4.55 7.25
CA PRO A 123 -4.43 3.70 8.17
C PRO A 123 -3.57 2.62 7.52
N GLU A 124 -3.65 2.38 6.22
CA GLU A 124 -3.24 1.08 5.67
C GLU A 124 -1.74 0.96 5.46
N GLY A 125 -1.09 2.05 5.06
CA GLY A 125 0.36 2.15 5.09
C GLY A 125 0.92 1.95 6.51
N PRO A 126 0.47 2.73 7.51
CA PRO A 126 0.86 2.52 8.89
C PRO A 126 0.59 1.10 9.39
N SER A 127 -0.56 0.50 9.06
CA SER A 127 -0.89 -0.87 9.46
C SER A 127 0.09 -1.89 8.88
N LEU A 128 0.49 -1.72 7.61
CA LEU A 128 1.51 -2.54 6.97
C LEU A 128 2.87 -2.39 7.65
N GLN A 129 3.28 -1.18 8.02
CA GLN A 129 4.56 -0.95 8.71
C GLN A 129 4.54 -1.45 10.16
N LEU A 130 3.44 -1.26 10.90
CA LEU A 130 3.21 -1.87 12.21
C LEU A 130 3.32 -3.40 12.12
N GLY A 131 2.70 -3.98 11.09
CA GLY A 131 2.80 -5.40 10.80
C GLY A 131 4.25 -5.85 10.58
N SER A 132 4.95 -5.17 9.68
CA SER A 132 6.35 -5.42 9.33
C SER A 132 7.28 -5.37 10.54
N THR A 133 7.15 -4.34 11.39
CA THR A 133 7.96 -4.16 12.60
C THR A 133 7.72 -5.25 13.65
N ILE A 134 6.49 -5.75 13.78
CA ILE A 134 6.20 -6.94 14.61
C ILE A 134 6.89 -8.17 14.02
N GLY A 135 6.82 -8.36 12.69
CA GLY A 135 7.54 -9.42 11.99
C GLY A 135 9.05 -9.38 12.23
N GLN A 136 9.64 -8.18 12.18
CA GLN A 136 11.04 -7.94 12.52
C GLN A 136 11.35 -8.31 13.97
N GLY A 137 10.55 -7.82 14.94
CA GLY A 137 10.74 -8.11 16.36
C GLY A 137 10.64 -9.61 16.70
N VAL A 138 9.72 -10.34 16.05
CA VAL A 138 9.65 -11.82 16.18
C VAL A 138 10.90 -12.47 15.59
N GLY A 139 11.34 -12.05 14.40
CA GLY A 139 12.57 -12.54 13.78
C GLY A 139 13.81 -12.36 14.67
N GLU A 140 13.98 -11.18 15.24
CA GLU A 140 15.06 -10.85 16.18
C GLU A 140 14.98 -11.68 17.47
N LYS A 141 13.78 -11.77 18.09
CA LYS A 141 13.58 -12.52 19.34
C LYS A 141 13.91 -14.00 19.19
N PHE A 142 13.56 -14.60 18.06
CA PHE A 142 13.84 -16.00 17.75
C PHE A 142 15.19 -16.21 17.03
N LYS A 143 16.04 -15.16 16.94
CA LYS A 143 17.37 -15.20 16.31
C LYS A 143 17.35 -15.86 14.95
N GLN A 144 16.36 -15.51 14.13
CA GLN A 144 16.22 -16.06 12.78
C GLN A 144 17.35 -15.59 11.87
N SER A 145 17.68 -16.42 10.87
CA SER A 145 18.55 -16.01 9.77
C SER A 145 17.92 -14.84 9.01
N LYS A 146 18.73 -13.99 8.38
CA LYS A 146 18.23 -12.80 7.66
C LYS A 146 17.21 -13.14 6.58
N THR A 147 17.40 -14.26 5.88
CA THR A 147 16.41 -14.77 4.92
C THR A 147 15.06 -15.07 5.60
N ASN A 148 15.06 -15.75 6.75
CA ASN A 148 13.83 -16.04 7.50
C ASN A 148 13.24 -14.77 8.13
N SER A 149 14.07 -13.85 8.63
CA SER A 149 13.63 -12.56 9.16
C SER A 149 12.93 -11.73 8.10
N ARG A 150 13.42 -11.71 6.84
CA ARG A 150 12.72 -11.04 5.73
C ARG A 150 11.38 -11.71 5.39
N ILE A 151 11.29 -13.04 5.50
CA ILE A 151 10.00 -13.74 5.35
C ILE A 151 9.02 -13.31 6.44
N LEU A 152 9.47 -13.21 7.70
CA LEU A 152 8.63 -12.76 8.82
C LEU A 152 8.25 -11.28 8.70
N LEU A 153 9.16 -10.44 8.22
CA LEU A 153 8.91 -9.03 7.91
C LEU A 153 7.85 -8.87 6.81
N ALA A 154 8.00 -9.60 5.70
CA ALA A 154 6.99 -9.65 4.63
C ALA A 154 5.66 -10.24 5.11
N THR A 155 5.69 -11.26 5.98
CA THR A 155 4.50 -11.83 6.61
C THR A 155 3.78 -10.79 7.46
N GLY A 156 4.53 -10.03 8.27
CA GLY A 156 4.01 -8.93 9.06
C GLY A 156 3.35 -7.86 8.20
N ALA A 157 4.01 -7.45 7.11
CA ALA A 157 3.46 -6.49 6.16
C ALA A 157 2.12 -6.97 5.56
N ALA A 158 2.05 -8.24 5.11
CA ALA A 158 0.83 -8.83 4.56
C ALA A 158 -0.27 -8.91 5.62
N SER A 159 0.09 -9.31 6.84
CA SER A 159 -0.80 -9.39 8.00
C SER A 159 -1.38 -8.04 8.38
N GLY A 160 -0.56 -6.98 8.33
CA GLY A 160 -0.97 -5.63 8.66
C GLY A 160 -1.99 -5.08 7.65
N LEU A 161 -1.76 -5.34 6.36
CA LEU A 161 -2.70 -4.93 5.31
C LEU A 161 -3.99 -5.76 5.34
N ALA A 162 -3.90 -7.07 5.58
CA ALA A 162 -5.05 -7.95 5.78
C ALA A 162 -5.93 -7.46 6.94
N ALA A 163 -5.31 -7.18 8.10
CA ALA A 163 -5.98 -6.63 9.27
C ALA A 163 -6.56 -5.22 9.02
N ALA A 164 -5.97 -4.42 8.13
CA ALA A 164 -6.46 -3.09 7.78
C ALA A 164 -7.78 -3.13 6.99
N PHE A 165 -7.89 -4.08 6.06
CA PHE A 165 -9.03 -4.15 5.13
C PHE A 165 -10.04 -5.26 5.42
N GLY A 166 -9.68 -6.24 6.24
CA GLY A 166 -10.41 -7.50 6.35
C GLY A 166 -10.31 -8.30 5.04
N ALA A 167 -9.11 -8.32 4.44
CA ALA A 167 -8.89 -8.83 3.08
C ALA A 167 -7.54 -9.59 3.01
N PRO A 168 -7.48 -10.84 3.50
CA PRO A 168 -6.22 -11.59 3.63
C PRO A 168 -5.53 -11.90 2.31
N LEU A 169 -6.27 -12.22 1.24
CA LEU A 169 -5.65 -12.54 -0.05
C LEU A 169 -4.99 -11.30 -0.68
N SER A 170 -5.65 -10.15 -0.59
CA SER A 170 -5.14 -8.88 -1.07
C SER A 170 -3.91 -8.42 -0.31
N GLY A 171 -3.86 -8.66 1.01
CA GLY A 171 -2.68 -8.39 1.84
C GLY A 171 -1.44 -9.13 1.35
N VAL A 172 -1.60 -10.41 1.03
CA VAL A 172 -0.52 -11.24 0.48
C VAL A 172 -0.14 -10.79 -0.93
N MET A 173 -1.13 -10.56 -1.80
CA MET A 173 -0.88 -10.13 -3.18
C MET A 173 -0.14 -8.80 -3.25
N PHE A 174 -0.51 -7.82 -2.41
CA PHE A 174 0.19 -6.53 -2.36
C PHE A 174 1.66 -6.70 -1.98
N VAL A 175 1.95 -7.53 -0.98
CA VAL A 175 3.34 -7.78 -0.58
C VAL A 175 4.13 -8.44 -1.70
N LEU A 176 3.54 -9.35 -2.45
CA LEU A 176 4.25 -10.06 -3.52
C LEU A 176 4.40 -9.22 -4.78
N GLU A 177 3.36 -8.47 -5.14
CA GLU A 177 3.28 -7.69 -6.37
C GLU A 177 3.98 -6.33 -6.25
N GLU A 178 3.88 -5.63 -5.10
CA GLU A 178 4.39 -4.26 -4.94
C GLU A 178 5.55 -4.13 -3.93
N VAL A 179 5.54 -4.88 -2.82
CA VAL A 179 6.50 -4.62 -1.73
C VAL A 179 7.78 -5.45 -1.88
N PHE A 180 7.65 -6.76 -2.11
CA PHE A 180 8.77 -7.71 -2.11
C PHE A 180 9.19 -8.18 -3.50
N HIS A 181 8.28 -8.12 -4.49
CA HIS A 181 8.52 -8.59 -5.87
C HIS A 181 9.12 -10.02 -5.94
N ASN A 182 8.69 -10.90 -5.03
CA ASN A 182 9.21 -12.27 -4.92
C ASN A 182 8.09 -13.28 -4.70
N PHE A 183 7.70 -13.97 -5.76
CA PHE A 183 6.64 -14.99 -5.78
C PHE A 183 7.12 -16.38 -5.33
N SER A 184 8.13 -16.48 -4.45
CA SER A 184 8.52 -17.78 -3.93
C SER A 184 7.40 -18.41 -3.09
N SER A 185 7.18 -19.71 -3.28
CA SER A 185 6.16 -20.49 -2.54
C SER A 185 6.33 -20.37 -1.02
N ARG A 186 7.57 -20.22 -0.53
CA ARG A 186 7.84 -20.03 0.90
C ARG A 186 7.31 -18.68 1.39
N VAL A 187 7.52 -17.59 0.67
CA VAL A 187 7.00 -16.27 1.06
C VAL A 187 5.48 -16.26 1.01
N TRP A 188 4.89 -16.73 -0.10
CA TRP A 188 3.44 -16.83 -0.27
C TRP A 188 2.77 -17.54 0.91
N MET A 189 3.27 -18.73 1.27
CA MET A 189 2.62 -19.57 2.29
C MET A 189 2.73 -18.99 3.71
N ASN A 190 3.87 -18.39 4.06
CA ASN A 190 4.03 -17.73 5.37
C ASN A 190 3.19 -16.45 5.46
N ALA A 191 3.22 -15.62 4.41
CA ALA A 191 2.43 -14.40 4.35
C ALA A 191 0.93 -14.68 4.45
N LEU A 192 0.44 -15.70 3.75
CA LEU A 192 -0.97 -16.11 3.80
C LEU A 192 -1.36 -16.63 5.18
N ALA A 193 -0.53 -17.46 5.82
CA ALA A 193 -0.80 -17.94 7.17
C ALA A 193 -0.90 -16.79 8.18
N GLY A 194 0.03 -15.84 8.14
CA GLY A 194 -0.03 -14.64 8.98
C GLY A 194 -1.24 -13.76 8.69
N ALA A 195 -1.53 -13.51 7.40
CA ALA A 195 -2.67 -12.70 6.97
C ALA A 195 -4.01 -13.25 7.45
N ILE A 196 -4.23 -14.56 7.32
CA ILE A 196 -5.43 -15.22 7.81
C ILE A 196 -5.52 -15.13 9.34
N ALA A 197 -4.41 -15.33 10.06
CA ALA A 197 -4.40 -15.22 11.51
C ALA A 197 -4.71 -13.79 12.00
N ALA A 198 -4.19 -12.78 11.32
CA ALA A 198 -4.44 -11.38 11.64
C ALA A 198 -5.90 -10.99 11.37
N ASP A 199 -6.42 -11.38 10.21
CA ASP A 199 -7.82 -11.15 9.84
C ASP A 199 -8.80 -11.87 10.78
N PHE A 200 -8.48 -13.11 11.18
CA PHE A 200 -9.24 -13.85 12.19
C PHE A 200 -9.36 -13.07 13.50
N VAL A 201 -8.25 -12.53 14.02
CA VAL A 201 -8.24 -11.74 15.26
C VAL A 201 -9.09 -10.48 15.09
N VAL A 202 -8.88 -9.72 14.02
CA VAL A 202 -9.59 -8.46 13.80
C VAL A 202 -11.09 -8.68 13.62
N SER A 203 -11.48 -9.70 12.85
CA SER A 203 -12.88 -10.01 12.58
C SER A 203 -13.62 -10.55 13.81
N ASN A 204 -12.99 -11.41 14.63
CA ASN A 204 -13.67 -12.07 15.75
C ASN A 204 -13.50 -11.37 17.09
N VAL A 205 -12.36 -10.72 17.34
CA VAL A 205 -12.09 -10.05 18.63
C VAL A 205 -12.55 -8.60 18.60
N PHE A 206 -12.31 -7.89 17.49
CA PHE A 206 -12.71 -6.48 17.35
C PHE A 206 -14.05 -6.31 16.61
N GLY A 207 -14.64 -7.40 16.09
CA GLY A 207 -15.91 -7.37 15.37
C GLY A 207 -15.88 -6.59 14.06
N GLN A 208 -14.68 -6.33 13.52
CA GLN A 208 -14.50 -5.49 12.34
C GLN A 208 -14.81 -6.30 11.08
N LYS A 209 -15.74 -5.80 10.26
CA LYS A 209 -16.11 -6.42 8.99
C LYS A 209 -15.35 -5.80 7.82
N ALA A 210 -15.54 -6.37 6.63
CA ALA A 210 -15.03 -5.83 5.37
C ALA A 210 -15.35 -4.33 5.25
N VAL A 211 -14.33 -3.55 4.90
CA VAL A 211 -14.38 -2.07 4.99
C VAL A 211 -15.36 -1.45 3.98
N LEU A 212 -15.67 -2.13 2.87
CA LEU A 212 -16.51 -1.61 1.78
C LEU A 212 -17.58 -2.59 1.32
N ALA A 213 -18.53 -2.93 2.20
CA ALA A 213 -19.67 -3.78 1.86
C ALA A 213 -20.73 -3.05 1.00
N ILE A 214 -20.38 -2.70 -0.24
CA ILE A 214 -21.29 -2.05 -1.19
C ILE A 214 -22.18 -3.13 -1.83
N PRO A 215 -23.52 -3.05 -1.70
CA PRO A 215 -24.40 -4.09 -2.25
C PRO A 215 -24.38 -4.07 -3.78
N TYR A 216 -23.83 -5.12 -4.37
CA TYR A 216 -23.92 -5.36 -5.81
C TYR A 216 -25.15 -6.21 -6.13
N LYS A 217 -26.08 -5.66 -6.92
CA LYS A 217 -27.34 -6.35 -7.27
C LYS A 217 -27.46 -6.75 -8.73
N HIS A 218 -26.74 -6.08 -9.64
CA HIS A 218 -26.92 -6.24 -11.08
C HIS A 218 -25.60 -6.41 -11.81
N THR A 219 -25.50 -7.43 -12.65
CA THR A 219 -24.34 -7.65 -13.52
C THR A 219 -24.17 -6.51 -14.52
N PHE A 220 -22.94 -6.02 -14.70
CA PHE A 220 -22.67 -5.02 -15.73
C PHE A 220 -22.77 -5.68 -17.11
N PRO A 221 -23.67 -5.22 -18.00
CA PRO A 221 -23.98 -5.95 -19.21
C PRO A 221 -22.89 -5.75 -20.27
N VAL A 222 -22.61 -6.80 -21.04
CA VAL A 222 -21.47 -6.84 -21.98
C VAL A 222 -21.57 -5.76 -23.07
N ASN A 223 -22.79 -5.41 -23.50
CA ASN A 223 -23.02 -4.36 -24.48
C ASN A 223 -22.55 -2.96 -24.02
N LEU A 224 -22.35 -2.73 -22.72
CA LEU A 224 -21.84 -1.48 -22.17
C LEU A 224 -20.33 -1.49 -21.91
N TYR A 225 -19.61 -2.55 -22.27
CA TYR A 225 -18.16 -2.65 -21.98
C TYR A 225 -17.31 -1.58 -22.68
N TRP A 226 -17.80 -0.98 -23.77
CA TRP A 226 -17.14 0.17 -24.38
C TRP A 226 -17.00 1.36 -23.39
N GLN A 227 -17.94 1.52 -22.46
CA GLN A 227 -17.85 2.52 -21.38
C GLN A 227 -16.72 2.20 -20.41
N LEU A 228 -16.42 0.91 -20.17
CA LEU A 228 -15.30 0.49 -19.32
C LEU A 228 -13.95 0.83 -19.95
N VAL A 229 -13.85 0.76 -21.28
CA VAL A 229 -12.63 1.19 -22.00
C VAL A 229 -12.43 2.69 -21.85
N ILE A 230 -13.47 3.50 -22.08
CA ILE A 230 -13.39 4.96 -21.89
C ILE A 230 -13.04 5.30 -20.43
N LEU A 231 -13.69 4.64 -19.48
CA LEU A 231 -13.41 4.82 -18.06
C LEU A 231 -11.97 4.45 -17.72
N GLY A 232 -11.45 3.33 -18.24
CA GLY A 232 -10.05 2.93 -18.10
C GLY A 232 -9.10 4.02 -18.61
N VAL A 233 -9.39 4.61 -19.77
CA VAL A 233 -8.58 5.72 -20.31
C VAL A 233 -8.59 6.92 -19.37
N ILE A 234 -9.76 7.33 -18.88
CA ILE A 234 -9.91 8.44 -17.92
C ILE A 234 -9.09 8.15 -16.65
N LEU A 235 -9.18 6.94 -16.10
CA LEU A 235 -8.45 6.54 -14.90
C LEU A 235 -6.94 6.53 -15.11
N GLY A 236 -6.47 6.11 -16.28
CA GLY A 236 -5.06 6.20 -16.69
C GLY A 236 -4.54 7.63 -16.66
N LEU A 237 -5.24 8.54 -17.35
CA LEU A 237 -4.87 9.96 -17.42
C LEU A 237 -4.90 10.64 -16.04
N LEU A 238 -5.97 10.43 -15.28
CA LEU A 238 -6.14 11.01 -13.96
C LEU A 238 -5.17 10.42 -12.92
N GLY A 239 -4.85 9.14 -13.03
CA GLY A 239 -3.86 8.50 -12.16
C GLY A 239 -2.45 9.05 -12.39
N GLN A 240 -2.08 9.30 -13.65
CA GLN A 240 -0.82 9.96 -13.97
C GLN A 240 -0.81 11.42 -13.48
N LEU A 241 -1.92 12.16 -13.63
CA LEU A 241 -2.06 13.50 -13.06
C LEU A 241 -1.84 13.50 -11.55
N TYR A 242 -2.44 12.54 -10.82
CA TYR A 242 -2.26 12.42 -9.37
C TYR A 242 -0.79 12.14 -9.00
N LYS A 243 -0.15 11.18 -9.68
CA LYS A 243 1.27 10.87 -9.46
C LYS A 243 2.15 12.10 -9.70
N HIS A 244 1.97 12.77 -10.83
CA HIS A 244 2.76 13.96 -11.16
C HIS A 244 2.54 15.10 -10.16
N SER A 245 1.28 15.31 -9.75
CA SER A 245 0.93 16.35 -8.78
C SER A 245 1.56 16.08 -7.41
N LEU A 246 1.49 14.85 -6.91
CA LEU A 246 2.09 14.48 -5.63
C LEU A 246 3.60 14.79 -5.58
N PHE A 247 4.35 14.48 -6.64
CA PHE A 247 5.80 14.75 -6.66
C PHE A 247 6.16 16.21 -6.93
N SER A 248 5.35 16.91 -7.72
CA SER A 248 5.61 18.33 -8.04
C SER A 248 5.40 19.24 -6.84
N PHE A 249 4.39 18.94 -6.02
CA PHE A 249 4.00 19.75 -4.86
C PHE A 249 4.90 19.54 -3.63
N LYS A 250 5.68 18.46 -3.58
CA LYS A 250 6.71 18.25 -2.54
C LYS A 250 7.70 19.42 -2.43
N LYS A 251 7.93 20.15 -3.53
CA LYS A 251 8.76 21.37 -3.57
C LYS A 251 8.16 22.55 -2.82
N ILE A 252 6.86 22.58 -2.55
CA ILE A 252 6.22 23.70 -1.86
C ILE A 252 6.64 23.74 -0.40
N TYR A 253 6.57 22.60 0.29
CA TYR A 253 7.00 22.51 1.70
C TYR A 253 8.48 22.84 1.90
N THR A 254 9.33 22.68 0.88
CA THR A 254 10.74 23.07 0.97
C THR A 254 10.95 24.59 0.97
N HIS A 255 10.00 25.38 0.46
CA HIS A 255 10.05 26.85 0.49
C HIS A 255 9.52 27.44 1.81
N ILE A 256 8.85 26.63 2.63
CA ILE A 256 8.32 27.06 3.93
C ILE A 256 9.46 27.00 4.95
N THR A 257 10.18 28.12 5.11
CA THR A 257 11.33 28.23 6.02
C THR A 257 10.98 28.74 7.42
N TRP A 258 9.80 29.34 7.61
CA TRP A 258 9.41 29.94 8.89
C TRP A 258 8.96 28.92 9.96
N ILE A 259 8.55 27.72 9.54
CA ILE A 259 8.11 26.63 10.44
C ILE A 259 9.10 25.46 10.28
N PRO A 260 9.62 24.89 11.38
CA PRO A 260 10.52 23.74 11.29
C PRO A 260 9.80 22.54 10.67
N ARG A 261 10.53 21.72 9.91
CA ARG A 261 9.95 20.61 9.10
C ARG A 261 9.06 19.66 9.90
N TRP A 262 9.41 19.37 11.16
CA TRP A 262 8.62 18.48 12.01
C TRP A 262 7.25 19.04 12.40
N LEU A 263 7.01 20.34 12.24
CA LEU A 263 5.71 21.00 12.48
C LEU A 263 4.91 21.27 11.19
N HIS A 264 5.41 20.87 10.01
CA HIS A 264 4.69 21.04 8.74
C HIS A 264 3.33 20.34 8.73
N GLY A 265 3.13 19.32 9.56
CA GLY A 265 1.86 18.65 9.80
C GLY A 265 0.73 19.56 10.31
N LEU A 266 1.04 20.71 10.91
CA LEU A 266 0.01 21.67 11.35
C LEU A 266 -0.76 22.27 10.18
N ILE A 267 -0.12 22.43 9.02
CA ILE A 267 -0.72 23.04 7.84
C ILE A 267 -1.94 22.25 7.37
N PRO A 268 -1.84 20.95 6.99
CA PRO A 268 -3.02 20.21 6.55
C PRO A 268 -4.05 19.99 7.66
N LEU A 269 -3.62 19.86 8.92
CA LEU A 269 -4.56 19.70 10.05
C LEU A 269 -5.46 20.93 10.23
N LEU A 270 -4.89 22.14 10.13
CA LEU A 270 -5.68 23.37 10.19
C LEU A 270 -6.53 23.58 8.92
N MET A 271 -6.02 23.20 7.75
CA MET A 271 -6.77 23.30 6.50
C MET A 271 -8.02 22.39 6.48
N VAL A 272 -8.04 21.29 7.24
CA VAL A 272 -9.20 20.39 7.34
C VAL A 272 -10.38 21.02 8.06
N ILE A 273 -10.18 22.00 8.95
CA ILE A 273 -11.25 22.62 9.78
C ILE A 273 -12.47 23.06 8.97
N PRO A 274 -12.33 23.93 7.94
CA PRO A 274 -13.51 24.39 7.17
C PRO A 274 -14.22 23.23 6.46
N ILE A 275 -13.48 22.22 5.97
CA ILE A 275 -14.11 21.08 5.28
C ILE A 275 -14.80 20.16 6.28
N ALA A 276 -14.19 19.90 7.44
CA ALA A 276 -14.80 19.08 8.48
C ALA A 276 -16.08 19.71 9.02
N TYR A 277 -16.11 21.04 9.10
CA TYR A 277 -17.30 21.79 9.51
C TYR A 277 -18.43 21.71 8.49
N TYR A 278 -18.20 22.04 7.21
CA TYR A 278 -19.26 22.09 6.20
C TYR A 278 -19.55 20.76 5.49
N LEU A 279 -18.54 19.89 5.32
CA LEU A 279 -18.58 18.69 4.48
C LEU A 279 -17.93 17.47 5.19
N PRO A 280 -18.41 17.05 6.37
CA PRO A 280 -17.80 15.99 7.18
C PRO A 280 -17.75 14.61 6.49
N ALA A 281 -18.60 14.36 5.50
CA ALA A 281 -18.60 13.13 4.72
C ALA A 281 -17.37 12.97 3.80
N ILE A 282 -16.77 14.10 3.37
CA ILE A 282 -15.63 14.11 2.45
C ILE A 282 -14.31 13.94 3.19
N THR A 283 -14.25 14.28 4.49
CA THR A 283 -13.02 14.21 5.27
C THR A 283 -12.58 12.77 5.55
N GLY A 284 -11.33 12.62 5.95
CA GLY A 284 -10.76 11.36 6.36
C GLY A 284 -10.30 10.47 5.20
N PRO A 285 -10.07 9.17 5.50
CA PRO A 285 -9.58 8.19 4.53
C PRO A 285 -10.49 8.03 3.30
N GLY A 286 -11.79 8.27 3.46
CA GLY A 286 -12.78 8.27 2.37
C GLY A 286 -13.83 7.15 2.42
N HIS A 287 -13.82 6.26 3.42
CA HIS A 287 -14.86 5.23 3.58
C HIS A 287 -16.28 5.84 3.70
N ARG A 288 -16.44 6.91 4.49
CA ARG A 288 -17.73 7.63 4.62
C ARG A 288 -18.20 8.19 3.27
N LEU A 289 -17.28 8.77 2.51
CA LEU A 289 -17.56 9.29 1.18
C LEU A 289 -18.07 8.17 0.27
N ILE A 290 -17.34 7.05 0.18
CA ILE A 290 -17.71 5.91 -0.66
C ILE A 290 -19.13 5.41 -0.33
N PHE A 291 -19.47 5.24 0.95
CA PHE A 291 -20.82 4.80 1.33
C PHE A 291 -21.90 5.82 0.98
N SER A 292 -21.62 7.12 1.15
CA SER A 292 -22.56 8.19 0.81
C SER A 292 -22.83 8.33 -0.69
N LEU A 293 -21.91 7.89 -1.56
CA LEU A 293 -22.07 7.98 -3.02
C LEU A 293 -23.36 7.31 -3.52
N SER A 294 -23.79 6.23 -2.87
CA SER A 294 -25.04 5.53 -3.21
C SER A 294 -26.29 6.44 -3.12
N GLY A 295 -26.31 7.38 -2.17
CA GLY A 295 -27.39 8.35 -2.00
C GLY A 295 -27.43 9.45 -3.07
N PHE A 296 -26.36 9.65 -3.83
CA PHE A 296 -26.32 10.59 -4.95
C PHE A 296 -26.85 9.99 -6.25
N ILE A 297 -26.91 8.65 -6.36
CA ILE A 297 -27.34 7.94 -7.57
C ILE A 297 -28.84 8.14 -7.85
N THR A 298 -29.64 8.36 -6.80
CA THR A 298 -31.09 8.58 -6.93
C THR A 298 -31.45 9.99 -7.39
N LYS A 299 -30.51 10.93 -7.30
CA LYS A 299 -30.70 12.32 -7.74
C LYS A 299 -30.14 12.43 -9.16
N SER A 300 -30.92 12.94 -10.11
CA SER A 300 -30.47 13.17 -11.49
C SER A 300 -30.21 14.66 -11.72
N GLY A 301 -29.23 14.99 -12.57
CA GLY A 301 -28.93 16.38 -12.94
C GLY A 301 -27.45 16.74 -13.01
N TRP A 302 -27.13 17.76 -13.80
CA TRP A 302 -25.77 18.26 -14.03
C TRP A 302 -25.10 18.81 -12.77
N ASN A 303 -25.88 19.35 -11.84
CA ASN A 303 -25.37 19.87 -10.56
C ASN A 303 -24.65 18.80 -9.73
N ILE A 304 -25.10 17.55 -9.81
CA ILE A 304 -24.51 16.43 -9.05
C ILE A 304 -23.19 16.00 -9.68
N VAL A 305 -23.12 15.98 -11.03
CA VAL A 305 -21.87 15.71 -11.74
C VAL A 305 -20.83 16.76 -11.38
N LEU A 306 -21.20 18.05 -11.41
CA LEU A 306 -20.31 19.14 -11.01
C LEU A 306 -19.87 19.04 -9.54
N LEU A 307 -20.77 18.64 -8.64
CA LEU A 307 -20.46 18.40 -7.23
C LEU A 307 -19.47 17.24 -7.04
N LEU A 308 -19.64 16.12 -7.75
CA LEU A 308 -18.73 14.99 -7.65
C LEU A 308 -17.34 15.32 -8.23
N ILE A 309 -17.29 16.07 -9.33
CA ILE A 309 -16.04 16.59 -9.88
C ILE A 309 -15.35 17.52 -8.87
N SER A 310 -16.10 18.40 -8.20
CA SER A 310 -15.51 19.28 -7.17
C SER A 310 -14.99 18.48 -5.96
N PHE A 311 -15.67 17.40 -5.57
CA PHE A 311 -15.18 16.48 -4.53
C PHE A 311 -13.86 15.82 -4.93
N TYR A 312 -13.72 15.40 -6.19
CA TYR A 312 -12.47 14.83 -6.69
C TYR A 312 -11.32 15.84 -6.64
N ILE A 313 -11.53 17.06 -7.14
CA ILE A 313 -10.54 18.14 -7.12
C ILE A 313 -10.12 18.45 -5.69
N LEU A 314 -11.09 18.64 -4.78
CA LEU A 314 -10.82 18.90 -3.37
C LEU A 314 -10.00 17.77 -2.76
N ARG A 315 -10.36 16.50 -3.00
CA ARG A 315 -9.60 15.36 -2.47
C ARG A 315 -8.17 15.29 -2.98
N ILE A 316 -7.91 15.57 -4.26
CA ILE A 316 -6.53 15.60 -4.78
C ILE A 316 -5.71 16.64 -4.03
N VAL A 317 -6.20 17.88 -3.98
CA VAL A 317 -5.49 19.01 -3.36
C VAL A 317 -5.17 18.68 -1.90
N PHE A 318 -6.19 18.32 -1.11
CA PHE A 318 -6.01 18.04 0.31
C PHE A 318 -5.21 16.77 0.58
N SER A 319 -5.31 15.74 -0.25
CA SER A 319 -4.49 14.53 -0.13
C SER A 319 -3.01 14.84 -0.32
N ILE A 320 -2.65 15.68 -1.29
CA ILE A 320 -1.27 16.09 -1.56
C ILE A 320 -0.70 16.89 -0.38
N PHE A 321 -1.39 17.96 0.06
CA PHE A 321 -0.97 18.76 1.22
C PHE A 321 -0.83 17.90 2.48
N SER A 322 -1.76 16.97 2.69
CA SER A 322 -1.70 16.07 3.84
C SER A 322 -0.50 15.14 3.76
N TYR A 323 -0.22 14.54 2.60
CA TYR A 323 0.82 13.54 2.47
C TYR A 323 2.23 14.15 2.57
N ASP A 324 2.44 15.29 1.91
CA ASP A 324 3.74 15.96 1.88
C ASP A 324 4.14 16.55 3.24
N SER A 325 3.19 16.70 4.18
CA SER A 325 3.49 17.17 5.53
C SER A 325 4.26 16.15 6.39
N GLY A 326 4.45 14.92 5.90
CA GLY A 326 5.25 13.89 6.57
C GLY A 326 4.60 13.21 7.78
N LEU A 327 3.32 13.47 8.06
CA LEU A 327 2.62 12.86 9.19
C LEU A 327 2.43 11.33 8.99
N PRO A 328 2.43 10.52 10.07
CA PRO A 328 2.28 9.06 10.01
C PRO A 328 0.92 8.64 9.45
N SER A 329 0.86 8.28 8.17
CA SER A 329 -0.41 8.10 7.44
C SER A 329 -0.21 7.57 6.02
N GLY A 330 -1.24 6.97 5.41
CA GLY A 330 -1.16 6.33 4.08
C GLY A 330 -2.05 6.97 3.00
N ILE A 331 -1.74 6.73 1.73
CA ILE A 331 -2.53 7.21 0.58
C ILE A 331 -3.49 6.15 0.02
N PHE A 332 -3.45 4.94 0.54
CA PHE A 332 -4.06 3.76 -0.05
C PHE A 332 -5.60 3.89 -0.19
N LEU A 333 -6.34 4.04 0.91
CA LEU A 333 -7.79 4.24 0.87
C LEU A 333 -8.22 5.59 0.26
N PRO A 334 -7.48 6.71 0.46
CA PRO A 334 -7.74 7.93 -0.30
C PRO A 334 -7.74 7.75 -1.82
N ILE A 335 -6.83 6.95 -2.36
CA ILE A 335 -6.80 6.59 -3.79
C ILE A 335 -8.08 5.84 -4.17
N LEU A 336 -8.49 4.83 -3.39
CA LEU A 336 -9.75 4.12 -3.63
C LEU A 336 -10.96 5.08 -3.61
N ALA A 337 -11.02 5.98 -2.64
CA ALA A 337 -12.09 6.97 -2.55
C ALA A 337 -12.10 7.93 -3.75
N MET A 338 -10.94 8.35 -4.24
CA MET A 338 -10.83 9.14 -5.47
C MET A 338 -11.33 8.34 -6.70
N GLY A 339 -10.96 7.07 -6.82
CA GLY A 339 -11.49 6.18 -7.85
C GLY A 339 -13.02 6.05 -7.77
N ALA A 340 -13.58 5.90 -6.58
CA ALA A 340 -15.02 5.84 -6.35
C ALA A 340 -15.73 7.12 -6.84
N VAL A 341 -15.17 8.29 -6.55
CA VAL A 341 -15.72 9.58 -7.00
C VAL A 341 -15.61 9.73 -8.51
N ILE A 342 -14.52 9.30 -9.15
CA ILE A 342 -14.40 9.29 -10.61
C ILE A 342 -15.48 8.40 -11.24
N GLY A 343 -15.66 7.18 -10.72
CA GLY A 343 -16.69 6.25 -11.19
C GLY A 343 -18.10 6.79 -10.99
N ALA A 344 -18.39 7.44 -9.87
CA ALA A 344 -19.66 8.10 -9.61
C ALA A 344 -19.88 9.27 -10.59
N SER A 345 -18.86 10.12 -10.81
CA SER A 345 -18.93 11.27 -11.71
C SER A 345 -19.21 10.83 -13.14
N TYR A 346 -18.44 9.85 -13.63
CA TYR A 346 -18.59 9.29 -14.97
C TYR A 346 -19.94 8.56 -15.13
N GLY A 347 -20.34 7.76 -14.14
CA GLY A 347 -21.62 7.06 -14.17
C GLY A 347 -22.81 8.03 -14.21
N MET A 348 -22.81 9.05 -13.35
CA MET A 348 -23.87 10.07 -13.35
C MET A 348 -23.88 10.89 -14.65
N LEU A 349 -22.72 11.14 -15.26
CA LEU A 349 -22.63 11.76 -16.58
C LEU A 349 -23.30 10.88 -17.64
N MET A 350 -23.01 9.58 -17.68
CA MET A 350 -23.62 8.65 -18.65
C MET A 350 -25.13 8.51 -18.44
N VAL A 351 -25.61 8.58 -17.19
CA VAL A 351 -27.05 8.60 -16.86
C VAL A 351 -27.71 9.87 -17.38
N ASN A 352 -27.11 11.05 -17.15
CA ASN A 352 -27.65 12.32 -17.65
C ASN A 352 -27.68 12.39 -19.19
N LEU A 353 -26.72 11.72 -19.85
CA LEU A 353 -26.68 11.57 -21.31
C LEU A 353 -27.62 10.48 -21.84
N HIS A 354 -28.38 9.79 -20.98
CA HIS A 354 -29.28 8.69 -21.33
C HIS A 354 -28.56 7.48 -21.98
N LEU A 355 -27.26 7.31 -21.73
CA LEU A 355 -26.43 6.23 -22.28
C LEU A 355 -26.35 5.01 -21.35
N MET A 356 -26.80 5.14 -20.10
CA MET A 356 -26.76 4.07 -19.10
C MET A 356 -27.86 4.27 -18.04
N PRO A 357 -28.50 3.20 -17.54
CA PRO A 357 -29.44 3.31 -16.43
C PRO A 357 -28.73 3.58 -15.08
N ALA A 358 -29.38 4.34 -14.20
CA ALA A 358 -28.81 4.80 -12.93
C ALA A 358 -28.36 3.68 -11.98
N HIS A 359 -29.03 2.52 -11.98
CA HIS A 359 -28.68 1.41 -11.09
C HIS A 359 -27.29 0.82 -11.37
N LEU A 360 -26.72 1.04 -12.56
CA LEU A 360 -25.37 0.58 -12.93
C LEU A 360 -24.25 1.53 -12.49
N VAL A 361 -24.56 2.72 -11.95
CA VAL A 361 -23.54 3.66 -11.45
C VAL A 361 -22.71 3.03 -10.32
N VAL A 362 -23.34 2.22 -9.46
CA VAL A 362 -22.64 1.48 -8.39
C VAL A 362 -21.53 0.57 -8.97
N ASN A 363 -21.78 -0.06 -10.12
CA ASN A 363 -20.81 -0.90 -10.79
C ASN A 363 -19.58 -0.09 -11.21
N LEU A 364 -19.80 1.08 -11.81
CA LEU A 364 -18.70 1.97 -12.24
C LEU A 364 -17.93 2.53 -11.05
N ILE A 365 -18.58 2.83 -9.92
CA ILE A 365 -17.91 3.18 -8.67
C ILE A 365 -16.93 2.06 -8.28
N ILE A 366 -17.41 0.83 -8.16
CA ILE A 366 -16.60 -0.33 -7.78
C ILE A 366 -15.43 -0.55 -8.76
N PHE A 367 -15.71 -0.47 -10.07
CA PHE A 367 -14.69 -0.72 -11.09
C PHE A 367 -13.62 0.37 -11.11
N SER A 368 -14.00 1.64 -10.96
CA SER A 368 -13.07 2.76 -10.89
C SER A 368 -12.19 2.73 -9.65
N MET A 369 -12.66 2.18 -8.53
CA MET A 369 -11.83 2.00 -7.34
C MET A 369 -10.63 1.10 -7.64
N ALA A 370 -10.86 -0.08 -8.24
CA ALA A 370 -9.77 -0.97 -8.63
C ALA A 370 -8.92 -0.37 -9.76
N GLY A 371 -9.54 0.21 -10.79
CA GLY A 371 -8.81 0.76 -11.94
C GLY A 371 -7.87 1.90 -11.56
N TYR A 372 -8.35 2.86 -10.76
CA TYR A 372 -7.53 3.98 -10.31
C TYR A 372 -6.38 3.52 -9.41
N PHE A 373 -6.66 2.58 -8.51
CA PHE A 373 -5.66 1.95 -7.66
C PHE A 373 -4.58 1.23 -8.49
N ALA A 374 -5.00 0.42 -9.46
CA ALA A 374 -4.10 -0.31 -10.34
C ALA A 374 -3.16 0.64 -11.10
N VAL A 375 -3.66 1.76 -11.63
CA VAL A 375 -2.86 2.77 -12.36
C VAL A 375 -1.81 3.44 -11.48
N ILE A 376 -2.19 3.88 -10.27
CA ILE A 376 -1.30 4.66 -9.41
C ILE A 376 -0.22 3.77 -8.79
N ILE A 377 -0.59 2.57 -8.35
CA ILE A 377 0.32 1.67 -7.66
C ILE A 377 1.06 0.75 -8.62
N ARG A 378 0.47 0.43 -9.78
CA ARG A 378 0.92 -0.60 -10.74
C ARG A 378 0.86 -2.03 -10.19
N ALA A 379 -0.18 -2.30 -9.40
CA ALA A 379 -0.48 -3.62 -8.85
C ALA A 379 -1.91 -4.07 -9.23
N PRO A 380 -2.17 -4.44 -10.51
CA PRO A 380 -3.51 -4.80 -10.98
C PRO A 380 -4.10 -6.01 -10.26
N PHE A 381 -3.32 -7.05 -9.98
CA PHE A 381 -3.86 -8.25 -9.35
C PHE A 381 -4.30 -7.95 -7.92
N THR A 382 -3.49 -7.19 -7.19
CA THR A 382 -3.84 -6.68 -5.88
C THR A 382 -5.12 -5.85 -5.94
N ALA A 383 -5.23 -4.92 -6.90
CA ALA A 383 -6.40 -4.06 -7.05
C ALA A 383 -7.70 -4.87 -7.21
N ILE A 384 -7.66 -5.86 -8.11
CA ILE A 384 -8.81 -6.70 -8.43
C ILE A 384 -9.18 -7.56 -7.23
N ILE A 385 -8.22 -8.23 -6.60
CA ILE A 385 -8.46 -9.12 -5.45
C ILE A 385 -8.93 -8.34 -4.23
N LEU A 386 -8.33 -7.17 -3.97
CA LEU A 386 -8.73 -6.29 -2.88
C LEU A 386 -10.20 -5.87 -3.00
N ILE A 387 -10.58 -5.30 -4.15
CA ILE A 387 -11.97 -4.86 -4.34
C ILE A 387 -12.93 -6.04 -4.29
N THR A 388 -12.52 -7.19 -4.82
CA THR A 388 -13.31 -8.43 -4.77
C THR A 388 -13.56 -8.89 -3.33
N GLU A 389 -12.53 -8.89 -2.47
CA GLU A 389 -12.67 -9.25 -1.05
C GLU A 389 -13.49 -8.20 -0.27
N MET A 390 -13.24 -6.91 -0.51
CA MET A 390 -13.91 -5.85 0.24
C MET A 390 -15.40 -5.73 -0.10
N VAL A 391 -15.78 -5.94 -1.37
CA VAL A 391 -17.18 -5.93 -1.83
C VAL A 391 -17.86 -7.28 -1.56
N GLY A 392 -17.12 -8.38 -1.54
CA GLY A 392 -17.62 -9.72 -1.23
C GLY A 392 -18.27 -10.44 -2.42
N SER A 393 -17.86 -10.14 -3.66
CA SER A 393 -18.45 -10.73 -4.87
C SER A 393 -17.41 -10.96 -5.97
N LEU A 394 -17.37 -12.19 -6.51
CA LEU A 394 -16.52 -12.57 -7.64
C LEU A 394 -17.10 -12.17 -9.01
N LEU A 395 -18.36 -11.70 -9.06
CA LEU A 395 -19.04 -11.38 -10.32
C LEU A 395 -18.45 -10.16 -11.05
N HIS A 396 -17.49 -9.46 -10.44
CA HIS A 396 -16.88 -8.22 -10.97
C HIS A 396 -15.51 -8.45 -11.58
N LEU A 397 -14.94 -9.65 -11.51
CA LEU A 397 -13.55 -9.88 -11.89
C LEU A 397 -13.24 -9.43 -13.32
N MET A 398 -14.09 -9.79 -14.29
CA MET A 398 -13.91 -9.41 -15.69
C MET A 398 -13.94 -7.89 -15.92
N PRO A 399 -15.01 -7.15 -15.53
CA PRO A 399 -15.04 -5.71 -15.74
C PRO A 399 -13.96 -4.96 -14.93
N LEU A 400 -13.63 -5.42 -13.72
CA LEU A 400 -12.50 -4.89 -12.94
C LEU A 400 -11.19 -5.01 -13.72
N ALA A 401 -10.92 -6.19 -14.28
CA ALA A 401 -9.73 -6.44 -15.09
C ALA A 401 -9.70 -5.53 -16.33
N VAL A 402 -10.79 -5.40 -17.08
CA VAL A 402 -10.86 -4.53 -18.27
C VAL A 402 -10.47 -3.10 -17.93
N VAL A 403 -11.09 -2.51 -16.89
CA VAL A 403 -10.82 -1.12 -16.50
C VAL A 403 -9.39 -0.95 -16.00
N ALA A 404 -8.88 -1.88 -15.18
CA ALA A 404 -7.52 -1.84 -14.65
C ALA A 404 -6.46 -1.96 -15.75
N PHE A 405 -6.60 -2.92 -16.67
CA PHE A 405 -5.63 -3.12 -17.75
C PHE A 405 -5.64 -1.98 -18.77
N VAL A 406 -6.81 -1.47 -19.16
CA VAL A 406 -6.88 -0.30 -20.05
C VAL A 406 -6.22 0.92 -19.40
N GLY A 407 -6.50 1.18 -18.12
CA GLY A 407 -5.84 2.25 -17.38
C GLY A 407 -4.31 2.07 -17.33
N LEU A 408 -3.83 0.86 -17.08
CA LEU A 408 -2.39 0.55 -17.08
C LEU A 408 -1.73 0.71 -18.45
N ILE A 409 -2.43 0.39 -19.54
CA ILE A 409 -1.92 0.64 -20.90
C ILE A 409 -1.69 2.14 -21.09
N ILE A 410 -2.67 2.98 -20.72
CA ILE A 410 -2.51 4.43 -20.80
C ILE A 410 -1.37 4.92 -19.90
N ASP A 411 -1.27 4.39 -18.67
CA ASP A 411 -0.18 4.74 -17.75
C ASP A 411 1.20 4.37 -18.29
N ASN A 412 1.31 3.22 -18.99
CA ASN A 412 2.55 2.78 -19.63
C ASN A 412 2.91 3.65 -20.84
N LEU A 413 1.92 4.05 -21.65
CA LEU A 413 2.14 4.97 -22.78
C LEU A 413 2.63 6.35 -22.33
N MET A 414 2.39 6.73 -21.08
CA MET A 414 2.84 7.99 -20.48
C MET A 414 4.12 7.86 -19.64
N ASP A 415 4.85 6.74 -19.76
CA ASP A 415 6.04 6.44 -18.95
C ASP A 415 5.80 6.58 -17.45
N GLY A 416 4.60 6.22 -17.00
CA GLY A 416 4.27 6.19 -15.58
C GLY A 416 5.26 5.35 -14.78
N LYS A 417 5.32 5.58 -13.47
CA LYS A 417 6.11 4.76 -12.54
C LYS A 417 5.23 4.38 -11.35
N PRO A 418 5.53 3.26 -10.66
CA PRO A 418 4.81 2.90 -9.45
C PRO A 418 5.07 3.94 -8.36
N ILE A 419 4.01 4.43 -7.72
CA ILE A 419 4.09 5.54 -6.75
C ILE A 419 5.01 5.22 -5.57
N TYR A 420 4.92 4.02 -5.00
CA TYR A 420 5.74 3.64 -3.85
C TYR A 420 7.21 3.42 -4.23
N GLY A 421 7.49 2.97 -5.45
CA GLY A 421 8.85 2.93 -5.99
C GLY A 421 9.46 4.33 -6.12
N MET A 422 8.70 5.30 -6.63
CA MET A 422 9.15 6.69 -6.70
C MET A 422 9.35 7.32 -5.32
N LEU A 423 8.50 6.98 -4.34
CA LEU A 423 8.64 7.44 -2.96
C LEU A 423 9.89 6.85 -2.30
N ALA A 424 10.14 5.56 -2.49
CA ALA A 424 11.33 4.87 -1.98
C ALA A 424 12.61 5.46 -2.58
N ALA A 425 12.63 5.70 -3.90
CA ALA A 425 13.79 6.26 -4.59
C ALA A 425 14.16 7.69 -4.14
N ASN A 426 13.20 8.43 -3.58
CA ASN A 426 13.40 9.78 -3.07
C ASN A 426 13.70 9.84 -1.56
N MET A 427 13.82 8.68 -0.89
CA MET A 427 14.29 8.65 0.49
C MET A 427 15.79 8.88 0.54
N GLN A 428 16.22 9.75 1.45
CA GLN A 428 17.63 9.84 1.81
C GLN A 428 17.95 8.60 2.64
N LEU A 429 18.78 7.74 2.08
CA LEU A 429 19.34 6.60 2.79
C LEU A 429 20.66 7.05 3.38
N ASP A 430 20.88 6.76 4.66
CA ASP A 430 22.23 6.84 5.21
C ASP A 430 23.12 5.86 4.43
N ASP A 431 24.37 6.24 4.16
CA ASP A 431 25.35 5.35 3.54
C ASP A 431 25.56 4.15 4.45
N MET A 432 24.77 3.09 4.25
CA MET A 432 25.06 1.79 4.82
C MET A 432 26.41 1.37 4.26
N THR A 433 27.41 1.26 5.12
CA THR A 433 28.72 0.72 4.77
C THR A 433 28.50 -0.63 4.11
N GLN A 434 28.72 -0.70 2.80
CA GLN A 434 28.59 -1.92 1.99
C GLN A 434 29.79 -2.86 2.20
N ASP A 435 30.37 -2.80 3.39
CA ASP A 435 31.48 -3.62 3.79
C ASP A 435 31.01 -5.04 4.01
N GLU A 436 31.91 -5.99 3.80
CA GLU A 436 31.64 -7.40 3.99
C GLU A 436 31.34 -7.67 5.47
N SER A 437 30.13 -8.17 5.73
CA SER A 437 29.69 -8.58 7.06
C SER A 437 30.29 -9.92 7.50
N GLY A 438 30.72 -10.75 6.53
CA GLY A 438 31.15 -12.13 6.76
C GLY A 438 30.00 -13.12 6.97
N HIS A 439 28.76 -12.71 6.77
CA HIS A 439 27.57 -13.54 6.99
C HIS A 439 26.87 -13.90 5.67
N GLU A 440 26.59 -15.20 5.48
CA GLU A 440 25.84 -15.70 4.32
C GLU A 440 24.40 -15.18 4.31
N ASP A 441 24.00 -14.58 3.19
CA ASP A 441 22.62 -14.29 2.85
C ASP A 441 22.27 -14.90 1.47
N GLN A 442 20.97 -15.02 1.20
CA GLN A 442 20.46 -15.57 -0.05
C GLN A 442 19.46 -14.64 -0.72
N ILE A 443 19.55 -14.56 -2.04
CA ILE A 443 18.57 -13.89 -2.89
C ILE A 443 18.14 -14.84 -4.00
N THR A 444 16.83 -14.91 -4.25
CA THR A 444 16.26 -15.67 -5.36
C THR A 444 15.89 -14.69 -6.46
N VAL A 445 16.47 -14.87 -7.63
CA VAL A 445 16.27 -14.00 -8.79
C VAL A 445 15.63 -14.81 -9.91
N PRO A 446 14.35 -14.57 -10.25
CA PRO A 446 13.72 -15.19 -11.42
C PRO A 446 14.29 -14.60 -12.71
N VAL A 447 14.56 -15.44 -13.71
CA VAL A 447 15.08 -15.01 -15.02
C VAL A 447 13.91 -14.78 -15.96
N TYR A 448 13.66 -13.51 -16.28
CA TYR A 448 12.55 -13.11 -17.13
C TYR A 448 12.90 -13.23 -18.61
N GLU A 449 11.88 -13.41 -19.45
CA GLU A 449 12.01 -13.37 -20.91
C GLU A 449 12.51 -11.97 -21.34
N GLY A 450 13.61 -11.92 -22.09
CA GLY A 450 14.32 -10.66 -22.41
C GLY A 450 15.50 -10.31 -21.48
N SER A 451 15.74 -11.09 -20.43
CA SER A 451 16.91 -10.92 -19.56
C SER A 451 18.22 -11.08 -20.32
N SER A 452 19.20 -10.22 -20.04
CA SER A 452 20.53 -10.29 -20.66
C SER A 452 21.33 -11.54 -20.28
N MET A 453 20.80 -12.32 -19.33
CA MET A 453 21.37 -13.58 -18.83
C MET A 453 20.93 -14.81 -19.64
N ILE A 454 19.87 -14.71 -20.45
CA ILE A 454 19.35 -15.86 -21.22
C ILE A 454 20.39 -16.35 -22.23
N ASP A 455 20.44 -17.67 -22.40
CA ASP A 455 21.32 -18.41 -23.32
C ASP A 455 22.83 -18.27 -23.05
N LYS A 456 23.19 -17.51 -22.02
CA LYS A 456 24.54 -17.43 -21.50
C LYS A 456 24.80 -18.54 -20.49
N SER A 457 26.02 -19.02 -20.51
CA SER A 457 26.54 -19.89 -19.45
C SER A 457 26.90 -19.03 -18.24
N ILE A 458 26.85 -19.61 -17.03
CA ILE A 458 27.16 -18.89 -15.79
C ILE A 458 28.53 -18.20 -15.85
N SER A 459 29.53 -18.81 -16.49
CA SER A 459 30.86 -18.20 -16.63
C SER A 459 30.90 -16.98 -17.57
N GLN A 460 29.88 -16.76 -18.40
CA GLN A 460 29.80 -15.66 -19.36
C GLN A 460 29.12 -14.42 -18.77
N ILE A 461 28.58 -14.52 -17.56
CA ILE A 461 27.89 -13.42 -16.88
C ILE A 461 28.88 -12.75 -15.94
N SER A 462 28.96 -11.41 -16.02
CA SER A 462 29.67 -10.59 -15.05
C SER A 462 28.84 -10.49 -13.77
N TRP A 463 28.99 -11.48 -12.90
CA TRP A 463 28.30 -11.50 -11.61
C TRP A 463 28.78 -10.35 -10.70
N PRO A 464 27.91 -9.84 -9.82
CA PRO A 464 28.33 -8.93 -8.78
C PRO A 464 29.45 -9.52 -7.92
N LYS A 465 30.29 -8.66 -7.34
CA LYS A 465 31.37 -9.11 -6.45
C LYS A 465 30.80 -9.99 -5.33
N ASN A 466 31.58 -11.00 -4.93
CA ASN A 466 31.24 -11.97 -3.87
C ASN A 466 29.88 -12.66 -4.02
N THR A 467 29.42 -12.85 -5.25
CA THR A 467 28.17 -13.56 -5.54
C THR A 467 28.44 -14.95 -6.07
N LEU A 468 27.78 -15.94 -5.48
CA LEU A 468 27.85 -17.34 -5.89
C LEU A 468 26.47 -17.84 -6.32
N VAL A 469 26.36 -18.39 -7.52
CA VAL A 469 25.14 -19.09 -7.96
C VAL A 469 25.11 -20.45 -7.26
N LYS A 470 24.30 -20.61 -6.21
CA LYS A 470 24.21 -21.84 -5.43
C LYS A 470 23.40 -22.92 -6.15
N LEU A 471 22.28 -22.51 -6.75
CA LEU A 471 21.31 -23.44 -7.32
C LEU A 471 20.48 -22.75 -8.40
N ILE A 472 20.11 -23.50 -9.44
CA ILE A 472 19.14 -23.06 -10.45
C ILE A 472 17.91 -23.93 -10.32
N LYS A 473 16.75 -23.32 -10.05
CA LYS A 473 15.46 -24.00 -10.09
C LYS A 473 14.85 -23.87 -11.46
N ARG A 474 14.71 -25.00 -12.16
CA ARG A 474 14.07 -25.10 -13.48
C ARG A 474 12.81 -25.95 -13.36
N GLY A 475 11.66 -25.29 -13.24
CA GLY A 475 10.40 -25.95 -12.91
C GLY A 475 10.50 -26.67 -11.55
N SER A 476 10.37 -27.99 -11.56
CA SER A 476 10.49 -28.84 -10.35
C SER A 476 11.89 -29.39 -10.10
N ARG A 477 12.85 -29.15 -11.00
CA ARG A 477 14.22 -29.67 -10.89
C ARG A 477 15.15 -28.64 -10.27
N ASP A 478 15.91 -29.11 -9.29
CA ASP A 478 17.02 -28.39 -8.70
C ASP A 478 18.31 -28.76 -9.46
N ILE A 479 18.95 -27.77 -10.09
CA ILE A 479 20.18 -27.94 -10.87
C ILE A 479 21.33 -27.35 -10.06
N ILE A 480 22.38 -28.14 -9.83
CA ILE A 480 23.64 -27.65 -9.26
C ILE A 480 24.45 -27.03 -10.41
N PRO A 481 24.64 -25.71 -10.42
CA PRO A 481 25.28 -25.02 -11.53
C PRO A 481 26.80 -25.26 -11.57
N ASN A 482 27.34 -25.25 -12.78
CA ASN A 482 28.77 -25.08 -13.06
C ASN A 482 28.96 -23.95 -14.08
N GLY A 483 30.20 -23.54 -14.37
CA GLY A 483 30.47 -22.44 -15.31
C GLY A 483 29.86 -22.63 -16.71
N LYS A 484 29.63 -23.88 -17.15
CA LYS A 484 29.04 -24.22 -18.45
C LYS A 484 27.51 -24.33 -18.43
N THR A 485 26.90 -24.24 -17.25
CA THR A 485 25.45 -24.36 -17.12
C THR A 485 24.79 -23.15 -17.76
N LYS A 486 23.95 -23.39 -18.77
CA LYS A 486 23.20 -22.35 -19.47
C LYS A 486 21.95 -21.96 -18.68
N ILE A 487 21.75 -20.66 -18.57
CA ILE A 487 20.57 -20.05 -17.97
C ILE A 487 19.49 -19.92 -19.05
N VAL A 488 18.27 -20.32 -18.73
CA VAL A 488 17.12 -20.19 -19.63
C VAL A 488 16.03 -19.33 -19.01
N ALA A 489 15.13 -18.80 -19.83
CA ALA A 489 13.96 -18.08 -19.36
C ALA A 489 13.12 -18.98 -18.43
N GLY A 490 12.64 -18.41 -17.32
CA GLY A 490 11.88 -19.13 -16.30
C GLY A 490 12.72 -19.86 -15.25
N ASP A 491 14.05 -19.87 -15.37
CA ASP A 491 14.92 -20.31 -14.28
C ASP A 491 14.79 -19.38 -13.07
N ALA A 492 14.84 -19.92 -11.86
CA ALA A 492 15.03 -19.14 -10.63
C ALA A 492 16.42 -19.39 -10.06
N LEU A 493 17.25 -18.36 -10.08
CA LEU A 493 18.63 -18.40 -9.60
C LEU A 493 18.64 -18.15 -8.10
N ILE A 494 19.19 -19.10 -7.33
CA ILE A 494 19.44 -18.92 -5.90
C ILE A 494 20.89 -18.49 -5.76
N LEU A 495 21.09 -17.21 -5.46
CA LEU A 495 22.40 -16.62 -5.24
C LEU A 495 22.72 -16.59 -3.75
N VAL A 496 23.95 -16.91 -3.42
CA VAL A 496 24.57 -16.72 -2.10
C VAL A 496 25.47 -15.50 -2.17
N ILE A 497 25.30 -14.61 -1.20
CA ILE A 497 25.97 -13.32 -1.14
C ILE A 497 26.34 -12.99 0.31
N ASP A 498 27.21 -12.00 0.48
CA ASP A 498 27.40 -11.38 1.79
C ASP A 498 26.20 -10.50 2.14
N GLU A 499 25.77 -10.55 3.41
CA GLU A 499 24.64 -9.77 3.91
C GLU A 499 24.82 -8.26 3.68
N GLY A 500 26.03 -7.73 3.92
CA GLY A 500 26.35 -6.30 3.78
C GLY A 500 26.31 -5.81 2.33
N GLN A 501 26.44 -6.73 1.36
CA GLN A 501 26.47 -6.40 -0.07
C GLN A 501 25.12 -6.63 -0.78
N ARG A 502 24.06 -7.01 -0.05
CA ARG A 502 22.76 -7.32 -0.66
C ARG A 502 22.18 -6.21 -1.52
N ALA A 503 22.25 -4.96 -1.03
CA ALA A 503 21.72 -3.80 -1.75
C ALA A 503 22.36 -3.67 -3.15
N THR A 504 23.69 -3.79 -3.20
CA THR A 504 24.50 -3.69 -4.42
C THR A 504 24.21 -4.84 -5.38
N VAL A 505 24.19 -6.07 -4.86
CA VAL A 505 23.84 -7.25 -5.66
C VAL A 505 22.42 -7.10 -6.21
N TYR A 506 21.46 -6.63 -5.42
CA TYR A 506 20.08 -6.44 -5.89
C TYR A 506 20.03 -5.46 -7.08
N ASP A 507 20.73 -4.34 -6.99
CA ASP A 507 20.74 -3.33 -8.06
C ASP A 507 21.46 -3.81 -9.32
N GLU A 508 22.60 -4.51 -9.17
CA GLU A 508 23.31 -5.08 -10.31
C GLU A 508 22.53 -6.22 -10.97
N MET A 509 21.90 -7.09 -10.19
CA MET A 509 21.03 -8.14 -10.73
C MET A 509 19.82 -7.55 -11.45
N THR A 510 19.25 -6.45 -10.96
CA THR A 510 18.15 -5.76 -11.64
C THR A 510 18.60 -5.21 -13.00
N LYS A 511 19.82 -4.65 -13.09
CA LYS A 511 20.41 -4.22 -14.37
C LYS A 511 20.62 -5.39 -15.33
N LEU A 512 21.09 -6.54 -14.83
CA LEU A 512 21.29 -7.75 -15.63
C LEU A 512 19.98 -8.32 -16.18
N GLN A 513 18.85 -8.08 -15.52
CA GLN A 513 17.54 -8.47 -16.04
C GLN A 513 17.05 -7.61 -17.21
N GLY A 514 17.69 -6.47 -17.48
CA GLY A 514 17.33 -5.60 -18.60
C GLY A 514 16.09 -4.71 -18.37
N PHE A 515 15.57 -4.64 -17.14
CA PHE A 515 14.52 -3.68 -16.80
C PHE A 515 15.14 -2.29 -16.62
N LYS A 516 14.73 -1.33 -17.47
CA LYS A 516 14.92 0.11 -17.26
C LYS A 516 13.58 0.77 -16.95
#